data_AF-A0A8K0A5R0-F1
#
_entry.id   AF-A0A8K0A5R0-F1
#
_cell.length_a   1.000
_cell.length_b   1.000
_cell.length_c   1.000
_cell.angle_alpha   90.00
_cell.angle_beta   90.00
_cell.angle_gamma   90.00
#
_symmetry.space_group_name_H-M   'P 1'
#
loop_
_entity.id
_entity.type
_entity.pdbx_description
1 polymer ?
#
loop_
_entity_poly.entity_id
_entity_poly.type
_entity_poly.pdbx_seq_one_letter_code
_entity_poly.pdbx_strand_id
1 'polypeptide(L)'
;MYSTMGEQESTRTVFICETFWRLVSLGIIVAMVVVGSVYVHDCPIQYMIPVYLIVYGIFLLLPTFTARHKKAGEDPPDVLQSPGQCCFQGIVGCFLLVWFIGGTSWVYPAFPMVDLTNTTSPNYCQPVLYNFAFTITTATWVVTGLGLLASLCYLGFTLMRGDQNQYSDV
;
A
#
# COMPACT_ATOMS: atom_id res chain seq x y z
N MET A 1 -31.66 6.34 -22.97
CA MET A 1 -30.95 7.63 -22.90
C MET A 1 -30.60 8.06 -21.48
N TYR A 2 -31.48 7.87 -20.48
CA TYR A 2 -31.14 8.15 -19.07
C TYR A 2 -30.09 7.17 -18.49
N SER A 3 -30.19 5.88 -18.79
CA SER A 3 -29.24 4.88 -18.28
C SER A 3 -27.81 5.04 -18.81
N THR A 4 -27.65 5.53 -20.05
CA THR A 4 -26.33 5.75 -20.67
C THR A 4 -25.63 7.00 -20.16
N MET A 5 -26.36 8.03 -19.71
CA MET A 5 -25.75 9.24 -19.10
C MET A 5 -25.21 8.96 -17.69
N GLY A 6 -25.93 8.18 -16.87
CA GLY A 6 -25.47 7.80 -15.53
C GLY A 6 -24.24 6.88 -15.53
N GLU A 7 -24.15 5.96 -16.50
CA GLU A 7 -23.01 5.05 -16.65
C GLU A 7 -21.72 5.77 -17.09
N GLN A 8 -21.86 6.82 -17.92
CA GLN A 8 -20.75 7.68 -18.37
C GLN A 8 -20.23 8.60 -17.25
N GLU A 9 -21.12 9.14 -16.42
CA GLU A 9 -20.75 9.98 -15.25
C GLU A 9 -20.10 9.14 -14.14
N SER A 10 -20.63 7.95 -13.87
CA SER A 10 -20.04 6.98 -12.93
C SER A 10 -18.64 6.56 -13.37
N THR A 11 -18.48 6.21 -14.64
CA THR A 11 -17.19 5.80 -15.21
C THR A 11 -16.15 6.95 -15.14
N ARG A 12 -16.56 8.19 -15.45
CA ARG A 12 -15.69 9.38 -15.31
C ARG A 12 -15.26 9.62 -13.86
N THR A 13 -16.19 9.49 -12.92
CA THR A 13 -15.93 9.68 -11.49
C THR A 13 -14.97 8.63 -10.96
N VAL A 14 -15.14 7.36 -11.36
CA VAL A 14 -14.23 6.26 -11.03
C VAL A 14 -12.83 6.52 -11.58
N PHE A 15 -12.70 6.98 -12.83
CA PHE A 15 -11.39 7.32 -13.40
C PHE A 15 -10.68 8.48 -12.69
N ILE A 16 -11.42 9.52 -12.30
CA ILE A 16 -10.86 10.65 -11.54
C ILE A 16 -10.39 10.17 -10.17
N CYS A 17 -11.19 9.37 -9.46
CA CYS A 17 -10.84 8.80 -8.16
C CYS A 17 -9.59 7.91 -8.24
N GLU A 18 -9.54 6.99 -9.21
CA GLU A 18 -8.39 6.14 -9.49
C GLU A 18 -7.11 6.94 -9.77
N THR A 19 -7.22 7.97 -10.60
CA THR A 19 -6.07 8.81 -10.96
C THR A 19 -5.59 9.61 -9.75
N PHE A 20 -6.52 10.19 -8.99
CA PHE A 20 -6.21 10.94 -7.77
C PHE A 20 -5.53 10.05 -6.73
N TRP A 21 -6.08 8.86 -6.47
CA TRP A 21 -5.52 7.90 -5.53
C TRP A 21 -4.09 7.50 -5.91
N ARG A 22 -3.84 7.22 -7.19
CA ARG A 22 -2.49 6.91 -7.71
C ARG A 22 -1.50 8.04 -7.49
N LEU A 23 -1.92 9.29 -7.71
CA LEU A 23 -1.06 10.47 -7.47
C LEU A 23 -0.74 10.64 -5.98
N VAL A 24 -1.74 10.45 -5.10
CA VAL A 24 -1.55 10.50 -3.65
C VAL A 24 -0.61 9.39 -3.19
N SER A 25 -0.81 8.15 -3.62
CA SER A 25 0.09 7.03 -3.29
C SER A 25 1.52 7.27 -3.76
N LEU A 26 1.70 7.80 -4.98
CA LEU A 26 3.03 8.16 -5.48
C LEU A 26 3.69 9.23 -4.61
N GLY A 27 2.94 10.26 -4.22
CA GLY A 27 3.43 11.30 -3.31
C GLY A 27 3.87 10.74 -1.95
N ILE A 28 3.07 9.83 -1.39
CA ILE A 28 3.42 9.13 -0.13
C ILE A 28 4.72 8.34 -0.32
N ILE A 29 4.84 7.55 -1.38
CA ILE A 29 6.03 6.72 -1.62
C ILE A 29 7.29 7.57 -1.76
N VAL A 30 7.21 8.68 -2.49
CA VAL A 30 8.33 9.64 -2.59
C VAL A 30 8.67 10.21 -1.22
N ALA A 31 7.66 10.58 -0.42
CA ALA A 31 7.89 11.05 0.95
C ALA A 31 8.57 9.99 1.82
N MET A 32 8.24 8.69 1.68
CA MET A 32 8.92 7.61 2.42
C MET A 32 10.43 7.59 2.13
N VAL A 33 10.79 7.68 0.85
CA VAL A 33 12.19 7.67 0.42
C VAL A 33 12.91 8.95 0.86
N VAL A 34 12.28 10.12 0.70
CA VAL A 34 12.88 11.42 1.08
C VAL A 34 13.05 11.53 2.59
N VAL A 35 12.01 11.28 3.38
CA VAL A 35 12.09 11.38 4.85
C VAL A 35 13.09 10.37 5.41
N GLY A 36 13.05 9.13 4.91
CA GLY A 36 13.99 8.08 5.33
C GLY A 36 15.44 8.43 4.98
N SER A 37 15.70 9.00 3.81
CA SER A 37 17.07 9.36 3.38
C SER A 37 17.60 10.61 4.07
N VAL A 38 16.79 11.66 4.21
CA VAL A 38 17.19 12.93 4.85
C VAL A 38 17.56 12.70 6.32
N TYR A 39 16.78 11.89 7.04
CA TYR A 39 16.96 11.64 8.47
C TYR A 39 17.60 10.27 8.77
N VAL A 40 18.32 9.69 7.81
CA VAL A 40 18.86 8.32 7.93
C VAL A 40 19.79 8.12 9.14
N HIS A 41 20.46 9.20 9.58
CA HIS A 41 21.37 9.19 10.73
C HIS A 41 20.77 9.81 12.01
N ASP A 42 19.56 10.38 11.93
CA ASP A 42 18.95 11.15 13.02
C ASP A 42 18.01 10.31 13.90
N CYS A 43 18.31 9.00 14.03
CA CYS A 43 17.54 8.05 14.84
C CYS A 43 18.44 6.99 15.50
N PRO A 44 19.25 7.37 16.51
CA PRO A 44 20.15 6.45 17.20
C PRO A 44 19.44 5.30 17.91
N ILE A 45 18.19 5.50 18.36
CA ILE A 45 17.42 4.47 19.05
C ILE A 45 17.18 3.22 18.19
N GLN A 46 16.98 3.41 16.88
CA GLN A 46 16.74 2.32 15.96
C GLN A 46 17.04 2.76 14.51
N TYR A 47 18.25 2.45 14.06
CA TYR A 47 18.71 2.78 12.70
C TYR A 47 17.91 2.07 11.60
N MET A 48 17.18 1.00 11.93
CA MET A 48 16.35 0.27 10.97
C MET A 48 15.05 1.00 10.60
N ILE A 49 14.60 2.00 11.38
CA ILE A 49 13.39 2.79 11.07
C ILE A 49 13.53 3.58 9.74
N PRO A 50 14.58 4.39 9.53
CA PRO A 50 14.76 5.07 8.25
C PRO A 50 15.02 4.11 7.09
N VAL A 51 15.78 3.03 7.31
CA VAL A 51 16.03 2.00 6.30
C VAL A 51 14.75 1.30 5.88
N TYR A 52 13.84 1.03 6.83
CA TYR A 52 12.52 0.49 6.56
C TYR A 52 11.75 1.34 5.56
N LEU A 53 11.67 2.66 5.79
CA LEU A 53 10.95 3.57 4.90
C LEU A 53 11.53 3.62 3.49
N ILE A 54 12.87 3.65 3.37
CA ILE A 54 13.56 3.71 2.09
C ILE A 54 13.30 2.45 1.28
N VAL A 55 13.57 1.27 1.87
CA VAL A 55 13.43 -0.02 1.18
C VAL A 55 11.96 -0.24 0.82
N TYR A 56 11.04 -0.04 1.76
CA TYR A 56 9.62 -0.21 1.48
C TYR A 56 9.13 0.74 0.37
N GLY A 57 9.55 2.01 0.39
CA GLY A 57 9.22 2.97 -0.65
C GLY A 57 9.75 2.57 -2.03
N ILE A 58 11.02 2.15 -2.14
CA ILE A 58 11.61 1.73 -3.42
C ILE A 58 10.86 0.51 -4.00
N PHE A 59 10.60 -0.51 -3.19
CA PHE A 59 9.91 -1.71 -3.64
C PHE A 59 8.44 -1.45 -4.03
N LEU A 60 7.80 -0.43 -3.46
CA LEU A 60 6.48 0.05 -3.89
C LEU A 60 6.51 0.82 -5.23
N LEU A 61 7.63 1.44 -5.60
CA LEU A 61 7.76 2.11 -6.90
C LEU A 61 7.84 1.11 -8.06
N LEU A 62 8.49 -0.04 -7.85
CA LEU A 62 8.76 -1.04 -8.90
C LEU A 62 7.51 -1.45 -9.70
N PRO A 63 6.38 -1.86 -9.08
CA PRO A 63 5.15 -2.19 -9.81
C PRO A 63 4.61 -1.02 -10.64
N THR A 64 4.70 0.20 -10.11
CA THR A 64 4.16 1.42 -10.74
C THR A 64 4.86 1.74 -12.06
N PHE A 65 6.16 1.46 -12.17
CA PHE A 65 6.93 1.66 -13.41
C PHE A 65 6.71 0.53 -14.42
N THR A 66 6.60 -0.72 -13.97
CA THR A 66 6.39 -1.87 -14.87
C THR A 66 5.03 -1.87 -15.60
N ALA A 67 4.07 -1.07 -15.12
CA ALA A 67 2.77 -0.91 -15.76
C ALA A 67 2.79 0.00 -17.01
N ARG A 68 3.91 0.65 -17.35
CA ARG A 68 4.02 1.58 -18.49
C ARG A 68 4.87 1.00 -19.61
N HIS A 69 4.21 0.51 -20.66
CA HIS A 69 4.52 0.67 -22.09
C HIS A 69 3.53 -0.15 -22.95
N LYS A 70 2.21 -0.01 -22.73
CA LYS A 70 1.25 -0.36 -23.80
C LYS A 70 1.08 0.89 -24.67
N LYS A 71 1.59 0.84 -25.91
CA LYS A 71 1.28 1.86 -26.93
C LYS A 71 -0.23 1.85 -27.17
N ALA A 72 -0.84 3.03 -27.22
CA ALA A 72 -2.24 3.17 -27.65
C ALA A 72 -2.31 2.82 -29.15
N GLY A 73 -2.93 1.68 -29.48
CA GLY A 73 -3.16 1.28 -30.87
C GLY A 73 -3.06 -0.22 -31.19
N GLU A 74 -2.72 -1.07 -30.22
CA GLU A 74 -2.70 -2.52 -30.43
C GLU A 74 -3.91 -3.16 -29.73
N ASP A 75 -4.67 -3.96 -30.48
CA ASP A 75 -5.83 -4.76 -30.04
C ASP A 75 -5.63 -5.38 -28.65
N PRO A 76 -6.69 -5.60 -27.85
CA PRO A 76 -6.56 -6.02 -26.46
C PRO A 76 -5.72 -7.30 -26.41
N PRO A 77 -4.46 -7.27 -25.93
CA PRO A 77 -3.78 -8.52 -25.76
C PRO A 77 -4.44 -9.12 -24.53
N ASP A 78 -4.96 -10.33 -24.74
CA ASP A 78 -5.27 -11.29 -23.69
C ASP A 78 -4.37 -11.03 -22.50
N VAL A 79 -4.98 -10.95 -21.33
CA VAL A 79 -4.35 -10.69 -20.05
C VAL A 79 -3.51 -11.90 -19.63
N LEU A 80 -2.67 -12.42 -20.53
CA LEU A 80 -1.55 -13.28 -20.22
C LEU A 80 -0.39 -12.36 -19.89
N GLN A 81 -0.51 -11.73 -18.72
CA GLN A 81 0.64 -11.29 -17.96
C GLN A 81 1.65 -12.44 -18.04
N SER A 82 2.77 -12.23 -18.74
CA SER A 82 3.81 -13.25 -18.93
C SER A 82 4.00 -14.02 -17.61
N PRO A 83 4.08 -15.36 -17.62
CA PRO A 83 4.26 -16.15 -16.39
C PRO A 83 5.38 -15.58 -15.51
N GLY A 84 6.42 -15.03 -16.13
CA GLY A 84 7.53 -14.35 -15.44
C GLY A 84 7.11 -13.07 -14.71
N GLN A 85 6.19 -12.26 -15.26
CA GLN A 85 5.70 -11.03 -14.64
C GLN A 85 4.80 -11.32 -13.44
N CYS A 86 3.93 -12.35 -13.49
CA CYS A 86 3.17 -12.78 -12.32
C CYS A 86 4.09 -13.29 -11.19
N CYS A 87 5.08 -14.11 -11.54
CA CYS A 87 6.06 -14.61 -10.58
C CYS A 87 6.85 -13.47 -9.92
N PHE A 88 7.33 -12.50 -10.71
CA PHE A 88 8.05 -11.33 -10.22
C PHE A 88 7.21 -10.48 -9.26
N GLN A 89 5.95 -10.18 -9.62
CA GLN A 89 5.04 -9.42 -8.75
C GLN A 89 4.75 -10.18 -7.45
N GLY A 90 4.59 -11.51 -7.51
CA GLY A 90 4.44 -12.36 -6.32
C GLY A 90 5.65 -12.31 -5.39
N ILE A 91 6.87 -12.41 -5.94
CA ILE A 91 8.11 -12.33 -5.16
C ILE A 91 8.25 -10.96 -4.49
N VAL A 92 8.02 -9.87 -5.23
CA VAL A 92 8.05 -8.51 -4.69
C VAL A 92 7.01 -8.34 -3.59
N GLY A 93 5.80 -8.86 -3.78
CA GLY A 93 4.74 -8.87 -2.77
C GLY A 93 5.16 -9.59 -1.49
N CYS A 94 5.68 -10.82 -1.60
CA CYS A 94 6.19 -11.58 -0.45
C CYS A 94 7.30 -10.83 0.29
N PHE A 95 8.25 -10.25 -0.44
CA PHE A 95 9.31 -9.44 0.15
C PHE A 95 8.75 -8.23 0.90
N LEU A 96 7.83 -7.49 0.29
CA LEU A 96 7.18 -6.32 0.91
C LEU A 96 6.41 -6.70 2.18
N LEU A 97 5.75 -7.85 2.20
CA LEU A 97 5.04 -8.35 3.39
C LEU A 97 6.01 -8.66 4.53
N VAL A 98 7.08 -9.41 4.27
CA VAL A 98 8.09 -9.73 5.28
C VAL A 98 8.77 -8.46 5.78
N TRP A 99 9.10 -7.55 4.87
CA TRP A 99 9.73 -6.27 5.21
C TRP A 99 8.80 -5.37 6.03
N PHE A 100 7.50 -5.35 5.73
CA PHE A 100 6.50 -4.62 6.51
C PHE A 100 6.38 -5.16 7.94
N ILE A 101 6.43 -6.49 8.11
CA ILE A 101 6.45 -7.13 9.43
C ILE A 101 7.71 -6.72 10.20
N GLY A 102 8.87 -6.70 9.52
CA GLY A 102 10.12 -6.17 10.09
C GLY A 102 10.00 -4.70 10.51
N GLY A 103 9.45 -3.84 9.64
CA GLY A 103 9.19 -2.44 9.95
C GLY A 103 8.33 -2.26 11.21
N THR A 104 7.29 -3.08 11.33
CA THR A 104 6.40 -3.09 12.51
C THR A 104 7.17 -3.41 13.80
N SER A 105 8.09 -4.37 13.77
CA SER A 105 8.90 -4.74 14.94
C SER A 105 10.01 -3.72 15.26
N TRP A 106 10.37 -2.83 14.34
CA TRP A 106 11.30 -1.74 14.62
C TRP A 106 10.59 -0.49 15.15
N VAL A 107 9.40 -0.17 14.60
CA VAL A 107 8.68 1.09 14.89
C VAL A 107 7.91 1.03 16.22
N TYR A 108 7.14 -0.03 16.47
CA TYR A 108 6.28 -0.09 17.65
C TYR A 108 7.03 -0.26 18.97
N PRO A 109 8.06 -1.11 19.08
CA PRO A 109 8.83 -1.21 20.32
C PRO A 109 9.60 0.07 20.67
N ALA A 110 9.86 0.95 19.69
CA ALA A 110 10.47 2.26 19.94
C ALA A 110 9.51 3.27 20.58
N PHE A 111 8.19 3.11 20.43
CA PHE A 111 7.19 4.06 20.95
C PHE A 111 7.30 4.39 22.45
N PRO A 112 7.43 3.42 23.37
CA PRO A 112 7.52 3.74 24.80
C PRO A 112 8.85 4.38 25.22
N MET A 113 9.90 4.26 24.40
CA MET A 113 11.26 4.65 24.76
C MET A 113 11.79 5.85 23.98
N VAL A 114 11.16 6.22 22.86
CA VAL A 114 11.63 7.28 21.97
C VAL A 114 11.57 8.66 22.64
N ASP A 115 12.67 9.39 22.52
CA ASP A 115 12.75 10.80 22.86
C ASP A 115 12.72 11.64 21.57
N LEU A 116 11.69 12.48 21.43
CA LEU A 116 11.52 13.33 20.24
C LEU A 116 12.07 14.75 20.46
N THR A 117 12.60 15.05 21.64
CA THR A 117 12.96 16.41 22.04
C THR A 117 14.44 16.59 22.31
N ASN A 118 15.07 15.59 22.93
CA ASN A 118 16.46 15.68 23.36
C ASN A 118 17.38 14.99 22.35
N THR A 119 18.02 15.78 21.49
CA THR A 119 18.97 15.31 20.45
C THR A 119 20.21 14.62 21.00
N THR A 120 20.50 14.76 22.30
CA THR A 120 21.67 14.14 22.96
C THR A 120 21.30 12.80 23.61
N SER A 121 20.02 12.47 23.71
CA SER A 121 19.55 11.22 24.28
C SER A 121 19.94 10.03 23.40
N PRO A 122 20.40 8.90 23.94
CA PRO A 122 20.60 7.68 23.16
C PRO A 122 19.28 7.15 22.56
N ASN A 123 18.15 7.54 23.15
CA ASN A 123 16.82 7.19 22.68
C ASN A 123 16.22 8.24 21.73
N TYR A 124 17.02 9.21 21.28
CA TYR A 124 16.55 10.22 20.37
C TYR A 124 16.10 9.61 19.02
N CYS A 125 15.05 10.16 18.45
CA CYS A 125 14.74 9.98 17.04
C CYS A 125 14.09 11.26 16.49
N GLN A 126 14.47 11.65 15.28
CA GLN A 126 13.92 12.84 14.64
C GLN A 126 12.37 12.78 14.59
N PRO A 127 11.66 13.82 15.06
CA PRO A 127 10.20 13.81 15.16
C PRO A 127 9.49 13.53 13.83
N VAL A 128 9.98 14.14 12.75
CA VAL A 128 9.40 13.97 11.41
C VAL A 128 9.54 12.52 10.96
N LEU A 129 10.73 11.93 11.13
CA LEU A 129 11.01 10.55 10.73
C LEU A 129 10.17 9.55 11.53
N TYR A 130 10.20 9.65 12.86
CA TYR A 130 9.51 8.71 13.73
C TYR A 130 8.00 8.77 13.56
N ASN A 131 7.41 9.97 13.61
CA ASN A 131 5.96 10.14 13.48
C ASN A 131 5.48 9.71 12.09
N PHE A 132 6.26 9.98 11.04
CA PHE A 132 5.92 9.54 9.70
C PHE A 132 5.96 8.01 9.58
N ALA A 133 7.00 7.36 10.10
CA ALA A 133 7.10 5.90 10.10
C ALA A 133 5.96 5.25 10.87
N PHE A 134 5.70 5.73 12.10
CA PHE A 134 4.58 5.27 12.91
C PHE A 134 3.25 5.43 12.18
N THR A 135 2.98 6.61 11.62
CA THR A 135 1.73 6.91 10.93
C THR A 135 1.52 6.00 9.72
N ILE A 136 2.52 5.82 8.86
CA ILE A 136 2.39 4.96 7.67
C ILE A 136 2.22 3.48 8.06
N THR A 137 3.00 2.99 9.04
CA THR A 137 2.85 1.61 9.52
C THR A 137 1.46 1.38 10.08
N THR A 138 0.96 2.25 10.95
CA THR A 138 -0.39 2.12 11.52
C THR A 138 -1.49 2.27 10.47
N ALA A 139 -1.38 3.24 9.55
CA ALA A 139 -2.34 3.40 8.47
C ALA A 139 -2.43 2.15 7.58
N THR A 140 -1.29 1.52 7.28
CA THR A 140 -1.24 0.28 6.49
C THR A 140 -1.96 -0.87 7.18
N TRP A 141 -1.79 -1.00 8.51
CA TRP A 141 -2.52 -1.99 9.31
C TRP A 141 -4.03 -1.74 9.30
N VAL A 142 -4.46 -0.49 9.46
CA VAL A 142 -5.89 -0.11 9.44
C VAL A 142 -6.52 -0.44 8.08
N VAL A 143 -5.88 -0.02 6.98
CA VAL A 143 -6.37 -0.28 5.63
C VAL A 143 -6.45 -1.78 5.35
N THR A 144 -5.43 -2.54 5.76
CA THR A 144 -5.41 -4.00 5.59
C THR A 144 -6.54 -4.66 6.39
N GLY A 145 -6.75 -4.25 7.64
CA GLY A 145 -7.83 -4.76 8.47
C GLY A 145 -9.21 -4.49 7.89
N LEU A 146 -9.46 -3.26 7.43
CA LEU A 146 -10.73 -2.87 6.79
C LEU A 146 -10.97 -3.64 5.49
N GLY A 147 -9.92 -3.81 4.66
CA GLY A 147 -10.00 -4.58 3.42
C GLY A 147 -10.35 -6.05 3.66
N LEU A 148 -9.70 -6.68 4.64
CA LEU A 148 -10.02 -8.06 5.03
C LEU A 148 -11.46 -8.18 5.53
N LEU A 149 -11.92 -7.30 6.40
CA LEU A 149 -13.30 -7.29 6.88
C LEU A 149 -14.31 -7.16 5.73
N ALA A 150 -14.10 -6.21 4.83
CA ALA A 150 -14.97 -6.01 3.67
C ALA A 150 -15.00 -7.26 2.76
N SER A 151 -13.85 -7.88 2.52
CA SER A 151 -13.75 -9.10 1.71
C SER A 151 -14.50 -10.28 2.33
N LEU A 152 -14.40 -10.47 3.65
CA LEU A 152 -15.09 -11.52 4.38
C LEU A 152 -16.61 -11.29 4.38
N CYS A 153 -17.05 -10.03 4.57
CA CYS A 153 -18.46 -9.67 4.44
C CYS A 153 -18.98 -10.00 3.04
N TYR A 154 -18.26 -9.61 1.99
CA TYR A 154 -18.64 -9.89 0.60
C TYR A 154 -18.75 -11.39 0.34
N LEU A 155 -17.74 -12.18 0.74
CA LEU A 155 -17.77 -13.63 0.60
C LEU A 155 -18.97 -14.24 1.34
N GLY A 156 -19.24 -13.81 2.58
CA GLY A 156 -20.43 -14.22 3.33
C GLY A 156 -21.73 -13.92 2.58
N PHE A 157 -21.90 -12.70 2.04
CA PHE A 157 -23.08 -12.34 1.25
C PHE A 157 -23.21 -13.19 -0.03
N THR A 158 -22.11 -13.49 -0.71
CA THR A 158 -22.15 -14.34 -1.92
C THR A 158 -22.49 -15.79 -1.61
N LEU A 159 -21.98 -16.34 -0.51
CA LEU A 159 -22.32 -17.69 -0.05
C LEU A 159 -23.80 -17.78 0.34
N MET A 160 -24.31 -16.79 1.08
CA MET A 160 -25.74 -16.71 1.43
C MET A 160 -26.64 -16.61 0.19
N ARG A 161 -26.23 -15.86 -0.84
CA ARG A 161 -26.97 -15.79 -2.11
C ARG A 161 -26.89 -17.09 -2.92
N GLY A 162 -25.77 -17.79 -2.89
CA GLY A 162 -25.63 -19.09 -3.54
C GLY A 162 -26.60 -20.14 -3.00
N ASP A 163 -26.83 -20.14 -1.70
CA ASP A 163 -27.77 -21.04 -1.02
C ASP A 163 -29.24 -20.78 -1.42
N GLN A 164 -29.64 -19.50 -1.52
CA GLN A 164 -31.00 -19.13 -1.96
C GLN A 164 -31.31 -19.54 -3.42
N ASN A 165 -30.31 -19.51 -4.31
CA ASN A 165 -30.49 -19.94 -5.69
C ASN A 165 -30.72 -21.46 -5.78
N GLN A 166 -30.07 -22.27 -4.94
CA GLN A 166 -30.28 -23.73 -4.90
C GLN A 166 -31.69 -24.14 -4.42
N TYR A 167 -32.29 -23.39 -3.49
CA TYR A 167 -33.65 -23.68 -3.03
C TYR A 167 -34.73 -23.30 -4.06
N SER A 168 -34.44 -22.36 -4.96
CA SER A 168 -35.41 -21.89 -5.96
C SER A 168 -35.51 -22.81 -7.19
N ASP A 169 -34.57 -23.74 -7.37
CA ASP A 169 -34.53 -24.71 -8.48
C ASP A 169 -35.21 -26.06 -8.13
N VAL A 170 -35.87 -26.17 -6.97
CA VAL A 170 -36.60 -27.37 -6.49
C VAL A 170 -38.10 -27.13 -6.42
#